data_AF-A0A094GY34-F1
#
_entry.id   AF-A0A094GY34-F1
#
_cell.length_a   1.000
_cell.length_b   1.000
_cell.length_c   1.000
_cell.angle_alpha   90.00
_cell.angle_beta   90.00
_cell.angle_gamma   90.00
#
_symmetry.space_group_name_H-M   'P 1'
#
loop_
_entity.id
_entity.type
_entity.pdbx_description
1 polymer ?
#
loop_
_entity_poly.entity_id
_entity_poly.type
_entity_poly.pdbx_seq_one_letter_code
_entity_poly.pdbx_strand_id
1 'polypeptide(L)'
;MPFSTDRGGAARDDIAIVGMSCRFSGIATSPDGLWQMLSKGLTGWTNSGRNRFCLDSFWHPQPDLSGSFNTRGFHLLNQDPALFDSAFFRILNVEAKAIDPQQRMMLEVAYEAFEDAGIRLEDLAGSDTAVYCAVSHHDYDKILGRDPEVSPSSYLVIGGTGGLGKATLRLLANLGAKRLITISRSGLDSQTMKEVLEEMLSRGVEVTVHKGSVLDKDLLRTVSEQCKEHPIRGVVQGAMVLQDSRIEDIKYDQWRAAIDPKVSGTWNIHEVFGDTLDFLVLFSSSGGIIGSFGQGNYCAGNTFQDAFARYRAGMGLPARSIDIGFVEGEGYTADNEAAADFVRRQGLTSYRLQEFLVTVEEAIKRPVGATPVEAQLLCGISRADPISSSQEAALQRPDPKFSHIWRNMGAGCTIAAEASAMILQAIKTKLARLLAVPAEDILVDRSVASHGMDSLVAVELRNWISAFLEAITHRQKEPFNPT
;
A
#
# COMPACT_ATOMS: atom_id res chain seq x y z
N MET A 1 3.02 -54.02 -42.90
CA MET A 1 2.92 -53.05 -44.02
C MET A 1 4.27 -52.36 -44.13
N PRO A 2 5.06 -52.60 -45.19
CA PRO A 2 6.31 -51.89 -45.38
C PRO A 2 6.00 -50.49 -45.92
N PHE A 3 6.66 -49.46 -45.37
CA PHE A 3 6.64 -48.11 -45.93
C PHE A 3 7.29 -48.16 -47.32
N SER A 4 6.51 -47.86 -48.35
CA SER A 4 6.97 -47.70 -49.72
C SER A 4 7.98 -46.54 -49.79
N THR A 5 9.18 -46.80 -50.30
CA THR A 5 10.20 -45.79 -50.61
C THR A 5 10.08 -45.31 -52.06
N ASP A 6 8.86 -45.24 -52.59
CA ASP A 6 8.65 -44.69 -53.92
C ASP A 6 8.76 -43.17 -53.89
N ARG A 7 10.00 -42.66 -53.93
CA ARG A 7 10.29 -41.28 -54.31
C ARG A 7 10.19 -41.21 -55.83
N GLY A 8 8.95 -41.21 -56.32
CA GLY A 8 8.65 -40.76 -57.67
C GLY A 8 9.30 -39.39 -57.91
N GLY A 9 9.91 -39.22 -59.08
CA GLY A 9 10.72 -38.06 -59.45
C GLY A 9 9.93 -36.76 -59.55
N ALA A 10 9.57 -36.17 -58.42
CA ALA A 10 9.41 -34.73 -58.32
C ALA A 10 10.81 -34.12 -58.41
N ALA A 11 11.01 -33.17 -59.32
CA ALA A 11 12.20 -32.33 -59.32
C ALA A 11 12.40 -31.81 -57.90
N ARG A 12 13.60 -32.00 -57.33
CA ARG A 12 13.94 -31.27 -56.11
C ARG A 12 13.88 -29.80 -56.50
N ASP A 13 12.90 -29.07 -56.00
CA ASP A 13 12.90 -27.62 -56.10
C ASP A 13 14.14 -27.15 -55.32
N ASP A 14 15.18 -26.77 -56.07
CA ASP A 14 16.43 -26.29 -55.49
C ASP A 14 16.11 -24.99 -54.72
N ILE A 15 16.45 -24.98 -53.43
CA ILE A 15 16.24 -23.81 -52.57
C ILE A 15 17.49 -22.94 -52.63
N ALA A 16 17.32 -21.69 -53.08
CA ALA A 16 18.38 -20.68 -53.04
C ALA A 16 18.20 -19.77 -51.81
N ILE A 17 19.27 -19.57 -51.04
CA ILE A 17 19.35 -18.51 -50.04
C ILE A 17 19.86 -17.27 -50.75
N VAL A 18 18.98 -16.33 -51.03
CA VAL A 18 19.28 -15.14 -51.83
C VAL A 18 19.61 -13.90 -50.99
N GLY A 19 19.27 -13.90 -49.71
CA GLY A 19 19.68 -12.85 -48.77
C GLY A 19 19.62 -13.32 -47.33
N MET A 20 20.42 -12.69 -46.48
CA MET A 20 20.52 -13.01 -45.06
C MET A 20 20.87 -11.78 -44.22
N SER A 21 20.32 -11.72 -43.00
CA SER A 21 20.79 -10.81 -41.96
C SER A 21 20.68 -11.48 -40.61
N CYS A 22 21.48 -11.03 -39.65
CA CYS A 22 21.46 -11.52 -38.28
C CYS A 22 22.03 -10.52 -37.28
N ARG A 23 21.63 -10.65 -36.01
CA ARG A 23 22.19 -9.92 -34.88
C ARG A 23 22.53 -10.89 -33.75
N PHE A 24 23.80 -10.91 -33.37
CA PHE A 24 24.34 -11.72 -32.28
C PHE A 24 25.24 -10.88 -31.36
N SER A 25 25.71 -11.49 -30.27
CA SER A 25 26.59 -10.83 -29.32
C SER A 25 27.96 -10.47 -29.91
N GLY A 26 28.60 -9.43 -29.36
CA GLY A 26 29.94 -9.02 -29.79
C GLY A 26 29.93 -8.37 -31.18
N ILE A 27 30.87 -8.74 -32.04
CA ILE A 27 31.02 -8.15 -33.38
C ILE A 27 30.04 -8.70 -34.43
N ALA A 28 29.28 -9.74 -34.08
CA ALA A 28 28.41 -10.46 -35.01
C ALA A 28 27.07 -9.73 -35.23
N THR A 29 27.13 -8.47 -35.65
CA THR A 29 25.96 -7.67 -36.02
C THR A 29 25.58 -7.83 -37.49
N SER A 30 26.20 -8.73 -38.24
CA SER A 30 25.88 -9.05 -39.64
C SER A 30 26.39 -10.46 -39.96
N PRO A 31 25.97 -11.07 -41.09
CA PRO A 31 26.51 -12.35 -41.54
C PRO A 31 28.04 -12.36 -41.66
N ASP A 32 28.63 -11.29 -42.21
CA ASP A 32 30.08 -11.12 -42.27
C ASP A 32 30.72 -11.04 -40.88
N GLY A 33 30.10 -10.28 -39.97
CA GLY A 33 30.57 -10.18 -38.58
C GLY A 33 30.53 -11.53 -37.88
N LEU A 34 29.49 -12.33 -38.11
CA LEU A 34 29.36 -13.69 -37.61
C LEU A 34 30.43 -14.60 -38.21
N TRP A 35 30.63 -14.55 -39.53
CA TRP A 35 31.66 -15.35 -40.20
C TRP A 35 33.07 -15.02 -39.71
N GLN A 36 33.38 -13.74 -39.52
CA GLN A 36 34.65 -13.32 -38.93
C GLN A 36 34.81 -13.82 -37.49
N MET A 37 33.74 -13.78 -36.69
CA MET A 37 33.77 -14.28 -35.32
C MET A 37 34.04 -15.80 -35.29
N LEU A 38 33.34 -16.57 -36.13
CA LEU A 38 33.51 -18.03 -36.23
C LEU A 38 34.90 -18.41 -36.77
N SER A 39 35.33 -17.83 -37.88
CA SER A 39 36.62 -18.15 -38.52
C SER A 39 37.84 -17.81 -37.66
N LYS A 40 37.72 -16.80 -36.79
CA LYS A 40 38.78 -16.38 -35.85
C LYS A 40 38.63 -16.96 -34.44
N GLY A 41 37.60 -17.76 -34.17
CA GLY A 41 37.34 -18.33 -32.83
C GLY A 41 37.07 -17.27 -31.76
N LEU A 42 36.45 -16.15 -32.12
CA LEU A 42 36.13 -15.05 -31.20
C LEU A 42 34.85 -15.36 -30.41
N THR A 43 34.74 -14.81 -29.20
CA THR A 43 33.54 -14.90 -28.35
C THR A 43 32.89 -13.53 -28.14
N GLY A 44 31.56 -13.51 -28.11
CA GLY A 44 30.77 -12.33 -27.71
C GLY A 44 30.48 -12.27 -26.21
N TRP A 45 31.11 -13.15 -25.42
CA TRP A 45 30.97 -13.18 -23.97
C TRP A 45 31.56 -11.93 -23.33
N THR A 46 30.87 -11.38 -22.34
CA THR A 46 31.35 -10.26 -21.54
C THR A 46 30.91 -10.39 -20.08
N ASN A 47 31.75 -9.91 -19.17
CA ASN A 47 31.42 -9.73 -17.75
C ASN A 47 30.95 -8.30 -17.42
N SER A 48 30.97 -7.38 -18.38
CA SER A 48 30.46 -6.02 -18.21
C SER A 48 28.99 -5.97 -18.66
N GLY A 49 28.07 -5.81 -17.72
CA GLY A 49 26.66 -5.57 -18.02
C GLY A 49 26.41 -4.12 -18.48
N ARG A 50 27.01 -3.71 -19.61
CA ARG A 50 26.93 -2.36 -20.21
C ARG A 50 25.69 -1.56 -19.78
N ASN A 51 25.75 -0.74 -18.73
CA ASN A 51 24.61 0.07 -18.19
C ASN A 51 23.21 -0.60 -18.18
N ARG A 52 23.11 -1.93 -18.27
CA ARG A 52 21.86 -2.67 -18.44
C ARG A 52 21.52 -3.47 -17.19
N PHE A 53 22.53 -3.99 -16.50
CA PHE A 53 22.37 -4.74 -15.26
C PHE A 53 23.65 -4.70 -14.43
N CYS A 54 23.49 -4.55 -13.11
CA CYS A 54 24.59 -4.68 -12.14
C CYS A 54 24.79 -6.17 -11.83
N LEU A 55 25.81 -6.79 -12.45
CA LEU A 55 26.07 -8.23 -12.29
C LEU A 55 26.18 -8.64 -10.81
N ASP A 56 26.86 -7.84 -9.99
CA ASP A 56 27.05 -8.14 -8.56
C ASP A 56 25.74 -8.12 -7.77
N SER A 57 24.74 -7.35 -8.20
CA SER A 57 23.45 -7.25 -7.51
C SER A 57 22.52 -8.44 -7.75
N PHE A 58 22.73 -9.17 -8.84
CA PHE A 58 21.85 -10.26 -9.26
C PHE A 58 22.56 -11.61 -9.31
N TRP A 59 23.88 -11.67 -9.07
CA TRP A 59 24.63 -12.92 -9.04
C TRP A 59 24.45 -13.66 -7.71
N HIS A 60 24.15 -14.96 -7.77
CA HIS A 60 24.09 -15.82 -6.59
C HIS A 60 24.63 -17.23 -6.91
N PRO A 61 25.39 -17.88 -6.01
CA PRO A 61 25.95 -19.21 -6.26
C PRO A 61 24.92 -20.34 -6.32
N GLN A 62 23.73 -20.16 -5.72
CA GLN A 62 22.63 -21.13 -5.82
C GLN A 62 21.81 -20.90 -7.10
N PRO A 63 21.57 -21.94 -7.92
CA PRO A 63 20.92 -21.83 -9.23
C PRO A 63 19.43 -21.48 -9.18
N ASP A 64 18.73 -21.78 -8.07
CA ASP A 64 17.25 -21.72 -8.01
C ASP A 64 16.72 -20.52 -7.20
N LEU A 65 17.57 -19.56 -6.86
CA LEU A 65 17.13 -18.38 -6.13
C LEU A 65 16.41 -17.40 -7.08
N SER A 66 15.12 -17.20 -6.83
CA SER A 66 14.25 -16.33 -7.64
C SER A 66 14.84 -14.94 -7.84
N GLY A 67 14.89 -14.48 -9.09
CA GLY A 67 15.41 -13.15 -9.45
C GLY A 67 16.93 -13.04 -9.50
N SER A 68 17.68 -14.14 -9.40
CA SER A 68 19.14 -14.17 -9.49
C SER A 68 19.65 -15.05 -10.64
N PHE A 69 20.92 -14.91 -10.99
CA PHE A 69 21.63 -15.77 -11.94
C PHE A 69 22.93 -16.28 -11.33
N ASN A 70 23.34 -17.50 -11.70
CA ASN A 70 24.58 -18.10 -11.23
C ASN A 70 25.77 -17.94 -12.21
N THR A 71 25.56 -17.25 -13.33
CA THR A 71 26.59 -17.01 -14.35
C THR A 71 27.31 -15.68 -14.13
N ARG A 72 28.63 -15.65 -14.32
CA ARG A 72 29.48 -14.44 -14.15
C ARG A 72 29.69 -13.63 -15.42
N GLY A 73 28.77 -13.75 -16.38
CA GLY A 73 28.83 -13.01 -17.62
C GLY A 73 27.68 -13.36 -18.56
N PHE A 74 27.65 -12.67 -19.69
CA PHE A 74 26.52 -12.63 -20.60
C PHE A 74 26.99 -12.57 -22.06
N HIS A 75 26.06 -12.91 -22.96
CA HIS A 75 26.19 -12.65 -24.39
C HIS A 75 25.19 -11.55 -24.76
N LEU A 76 25.69 -10.34 -24.99
CA LEU A 76 24.85 -9.16 -25.19
C LEU A 76 25.00 -8.60 -26.59
N LEU A 77 23.87 -8.15 -27.13
CA LEU A 77 23.86 -7.30 -28.31
C LEU A 77 24.62 -6.00 -28.03
N ASN A 78 25.45 -5.61 -28.98
CA ASN A 78 26.19 -4.35 -28.89
C ASN A 78 25.27 -3.13 -29.05
N GLN A 79 24.24 -3.24 -29.88
CA GLN A 79 23.24 -2.19 -30.10
C GLN A 79 22.30 -2.08 -28.90
N ASP A 80 21.79 -0.88 -28.66
CA ASP A 80 20.76 -0.63 -27.65
C ASP A 80 19.39 -1.12 -28.17
N PRO A 81 18.78 -2.14 -27.54
CA PRO A 81 17.47 -2.66 -27.94
C PRO A 81 16.31 -1.67 -27.70
N ALA A 82 16.55 -0.56 -27.00
CA ALA A 82 15.57 0.51 -26.87
C ALA A 82 15.43 1.37 -28.13
N LEU A 83 16.46 1.39 -29.00
CA LEU A 83 16.44 2.14 -30.25
C LEU A 83 15.71 1.34 -31.33
N PHE A 84 14.78 1.99 -32.02
CA PHE A 84 14.01 1.42 -33.12
C PHE A 84 13.43 2.55 -33.97
N ASP A 85 13.60 2.51 -35.30
CA ASP A 85 12.99 3.48 -36.21
C ASP A 85 11.53 3.12 -36.51
N SER A 86 10.65 3.42 -35.57
CA SER A 86 9.22 3.10 -35.69
C SER A 86 8.54 3.81 -36.87
N ALA A 87 9.00 5.01 -37.24
CA ALA A 87 8.44 5.75 -38.36
C ALA A 87 8.69 5.06 -39.70
N PHE A 88 9.90 4.50 -39.90
CA PHE A 88 10.22 3.71 -41.08
C PHE A 88 9.28 2.50 -41.25
N PHE A 89 8.97 1.81 -40.15
CA PHE A 89 8.05 0.67 -40.14
C PHE A 89 6.57 1.04 -40.02
N ARG A 90 6.24 2.34 -40.06
CA ARG A 90 4.86 2.86 -39.92
C ARG A 90 4.17 2.46 -38.61
N ILE A 91 4.95 2.37 -37.53
CA ILE A 91 4.50 2.09 -36.17
C ILE A 91 4.53 3.38 -35.36
N LEU A 92 3.50 3.67 -34.55
CA LEU A 92 3.51 4.85 -33.70
C LEU A 92 4.54 4.70 -32.57
N ASN A 93 5.17 5.80 -32.15
CA ASN A 93 6.16 5.78 -31.05
C ASN A 93 5.60 5.19 -29.75
N VAL A 94 4.31 5.38 -29.49
CA VAL A 94 3.64 4.82 -28.30
C VAL A 94 3.46 3.31 -28.41
N GLU A 95 3.13 2.81 -29.60
CA GLU A 95 2.98 1.38 -29.86
C GLU A 95 4.34 0.68 -29.82
N ALA A 96 5.38 1.30 -30.39
CA ALA A 96 6.74 0.76 -30.39
C ALA A 96 7.29 0.44 -28.99
N LYS A 97 6.87 1.19 -27.96
CA LYS A 97 7.25 0.92 -26.56
C LYS A 97 6.68 -0.40 -26.02
N ALA A 98 5.48 -0.76 -26.46
CA ALA A 98 4.78 -1.98 -26.05
C ALA A 98 5.19 -3.21 -26.88
N ILE A 99 5.83 -3.03 -28.03
CA ILE A 99 6.33 -4.14 -28.86
C ILE A 99 7.57 -4.75 -28.21
N ASP A 100 7.68 -6.08 -28.14
CA ASP A 100 8.88 -6.76 -27.67
C ASP A 100 10.12 -6.33 -28.49
N PRO A 101 11.26 -5.96 -27.85
CA PRO A 101 12.49 -5.63 -28.58
C PRO A 101 12.93 -6.71 -29.59
N GLN A 102 12.63 -7.99 -29.34
CA GLN A 102 12.89 -9.08 -30.28
C GLN A 102 12.09 -8.92 -31.58
N GLN A 103 10.84 -8.49 -31.49
CA GLN A 103 9.99 -8.25 -32.66
C GLN A 103 10.44 -7.01 -33.43
N ARG A 104 10.82 -5.93 -32.71
CA ARG A 104 11.41 -4.73 -33.33
C ARG A 104 12.68 -5.06 -34.11
N MET A 105 13.56 -5.84 -33.50
CA MET A 105 14.79 -6.29 -34.15
C MET A 105 14.52 -7.23 -35.32
N MET A 106 13.51 -8.09 -35.22
CA MET A 106 13.10 -8.95 -36.33
C MET A 106 12.65 -8.14 -37.55
N LEU A 107 11.95 -7.02 -37.35
CA LEU A 107 11.57 -6.13 -38.46
C LEU A 107 12.80 -5.53 -39.16
N GLU A 108 13.78 -5.05 -38.38
CA GLU A 108 15.04 -4.52 -38.90
C GLU A 108 15.84 -5.59 -39.66
N VAL A 109 16.01 -6.76 -39.06
CA VAL A 109 16.78 -7.88 -39.66
C VAL A 109 16.06 -8.44 -40.90
N ALA A 110 14.73 -8.51 -40.90
CA ALA A 110 13.99 -8.92 -42.08
C ALA A 110 14.17 -7.92 -43.23
N TYR A 111 14.10 -6.61 -42.94
CA TYR A 111 14.36 -5.58 -43.94
C TYR A 111 15.77 -5.70 -44.54
N GLU A 112 16.79 -5.85 -43.68
CA GLU A 112 18.17 -6.01 -44.13
C GLU A 112 18.39 -7.28 -44.96
N ALA A 113 17.69 -8.38 -44.66
CA ALA A 113 17.77 -9.60 -45.46
C ALA A 113 17.19 -9.41 -46.87
N PHE A 114 16.16 -8.58 -47.02
CA PHE A 114 15.63 -8.22 -48.35
C PHE A 114 16.58 -7.28 -49.10
N GLU A 115 17.20 -6.32 -48.40
CA GLU A 115 18.24 -5.45 -48.99
C GLU A 115 19.46 -6.25 -49.47
N ASP A 116 19.92 -7.23 -48.67
CA ASP A 116 20.99 -8.16 -49.04
C ASP A 116 20.63 -9.00 -50.28
N ALA A 117 19.36 -9.38 -50.41
CA ALA A 117 18.83 -10.06 -51.60
C ALA A 117 18.64 -9.14 -52.82
N GLY A 118 18.77 -7.82 -52.67
CA GLY A 118 18.43 -6.85 -53.71
C GLY A 118 16.92 -6.81 -54.04
N ILE A 119 16.06 -7.18 -53.09
CA ILE A 119 14.60 -7.21 -53.23
C ILE A 119 13.99 -5.99 -52.52
N ARG A 120 13.14 -5.22 -53.20
CA ARG A 120 12.46 -4.08 -52.58
C ARG A 120 11.24 -4.57 -51.79
N LEU A 121 11.03 -4.01 -50.60
CA LEU A 121 9.86 -4.30 -49.76
C LEU A 121 8.51 -4.12 -50.48
N GLU A 122 8.42 -3.09 -51.33
CA GLU A 122 7.21 -2.76 -52.09
C GLU A 122 6.82 -3.82 -53.13
N ASP A 123 7.78 -4.64 -53.56
CA ASP A 123 7.55 -5.73 -54.52
C ASP A 123 6.99 -6.99 -53.85
N LEU A 124 7.05 -7.07 -52.51
CA LEU A 124 6.61 -8.25 -51.76
C LEU A 124 5.09 -8.29 -51.57
N ALA A 125 4.45 -7.14 -51.43
CA ALA A 125 3.01 -7.06 -51.17
C ALA A 125 2.23 -7.59 -52.38
N GLY A 126 1.52 -8.70 -52.21
CA GLY A 126 0.77 -9.37 -53.28
C GLY A 126 1.58 -10.35 -54.14
N SER A 127 2.86 -10.56 -53.80
CA SER A 127 3.68 -11.63 -54.38
C SER A 127 3.38 -13.00 -53.75
N ASP A 128 3.88 -14.08 -54.35
CA ASP A 128 3.81 -15.44 -53.81
C ASP A 128 4.91 -15.65 -52.74
N THR A 129 4.84 -14.87 -51.66
CA THR A 129 5.82 -14.89 -50.56
C THR A 129 5.18 -15.43 -49.29
N ALA A 130 5.76 -16.48 -48.72
CA ALA A 130 5.39 -17.01 -47.41
C ALA A 130 6.38 -16.53 -46.34
N VAL A 131 5.88 -16.22 -45.15
CA VAL A 131 6.69 -15.81 -43.99
C VAL A 131 6.53 -16.83 -42.87
N TYR A 132 7.67 -17.34 -42.40
CA TYR A 132 7.75 -18.22 -41.23
C TYR A 132 8.53 -17.49 -40.13
N CYS A 133 7.87 -17.26 -39.01
CA CYS A 133 8.44 -16.54 -37.87
C CYS A 133 8.30 -17.39 -36.61
N ALA A 134 9.38 -17.45 -35.83
CA ALA A 134 9.38 -18.06 -34.51
C ALA A 134 10.01 -17.08 -33.51
N VAL A 135 9.41 -17.01 -32.32
CA VAL A 135 9.93 -16.23 -31.20
C VAL A 135 10.09 -17.19 -30.03
N SER A 136 11.17 -17.02 -29.27
CA SER A 136 11.41 -17.73 -28.01
C SER A 136 11.33 -16.74 -26.85
N HIS A 137 10.78 -17.18 -25.73
CA HIS A 137 10.63 -16.40 -24.49
C HIS A 137 9.63 -15.23 -24.62
N HIS A 138 8.89 -14.97 -23.55
CA HIS A 138 7.83 -13.94 -23.48
C HIS A 138 8.02 -13.06 -22.23
N ASP A 139 9.28 -12.79 -21.89
CA ASP A 139 9.61 -12.14 -20.64
C ASP A 139 9.32 -10.63 -20.69
N TYR A 140 9.39 -10.02 -21.89
CA TYR A 140 9.04 -8.61 -22.07
C TYR A 140 7.55 -8.35 -21.79
N ASP A 141 6.66 -9.24 -22.21
CA ASP A 141 5.23 -9.18 -21.86
C ASP A 141 5.00 -9.24 -20.35
N LYS A 142 5.71 -10.13 -19.65
CA LYS A 142 5.69 -10.18 -18.17
C LYS A 142 6.24 -8.91 -17.52
N ILE A 143 7.23 -8.26 -18.13
CA ILE A 143 7.79 -6.99 -17.65
C ILE A 143 6.78 -5.86 -17.86
N LEU A 144 6.13 -5.78 -19.02
CA LEU A 144 5.07 -4.80 -19.30
C LEU A 144 3.88 -4.97 -18.36
N GLY A 145 3.51 -6.22 -18.04
CA GLY A 145 2.46 -6.49 -17.04
C GLY A 145 2.79 -5.97 -15.64
N ARG A 146 4.08 -5.74 -15.34
CA ARG A 146 4.58 -5.14 -14.09
C ARG A 146 4.89 -3.65 -14.21
N ASP A 147 4.86 -3.08 -15.42
CA ASP A 147 5.08 -1.66 -15.67
C ASP A 147 3.79 -0.88 -15.38
N PRO A 148 3.75 -0.05 -14.32
CA PRO A 148 2.55 0.70 -13.96
C PRO A 148 2.10 1.70 -15.05
N GLU A 149 3.00 2.12 -15.95
CA GLU A 149 2.67 3.05 -17.04
C GLU A 149 2.04 2.36 -18.26
N VAL A 150 2.21 1.05 -18.42
CA VAL A 150 1.77 0.27 -19.61
C VAL A 150 0.75 -0.82 -19.27
N SER A 151 0.77 -1.35 -18.04
CA SER A 151 -0.11 -2.45 -17.61
C SER A 151 -1.55 -1.98 -17.43
N PRO A 152 -2.54 -2.59 -18.11
CA PRO A 152 -3.95 -2.27 -17.92
C PRO A 152 -4.46 -3.03 -16.69
N SER A 153 -3.88 -2.74 -15.54
CA SER A 153 -4.21 -3.37 -14.26
C SER A 153 -5.28 -2.57 -13.51
N SER A 154 -6.01 -3.29 -12.69
CA SER A 154 -7.06 -2.73 -11.84
C SER A 154 -6.59 -2.59 -10.39
N TYR A 155 -7.11 -1.59 -9.67
CA TYR A 155 -6.77 -1.37 -8.27
C TYR A 155 -8.03 -1.28 -7.41
N LEU A 156 -8.06 -2.05 -6.33
CA LEU A 156 -9.23 -2.20 -5.46
C LEU A 156 -9.06 -1.39 -4.18
N VAL A 157 -9.99 -0.50 -3.88
CA VAL A 157 -10.08 0.24 -2.61
C VAL A 157 -11.32 -0.24 -1.85
N ILE A 158 -11.11 -1.05 -0.81
CA ILE A 158 -12.19 -1.42 0.10
C ILE A 158 -12.50 -0.22 1.02
N GLY A 159 -13.77 0.15 1.11
CA GLY A 159 -14.19 1.35 1.84
C GLY A 159 -13.95 2.65 1.07
N GLY A 160 -13.81 2.59 -0.26
CA GLY A 160 -13.49 3.75 -1.11
C GLY A 160 -14.53 4.88 -1.11
N THR A 161 -15.71 4.70 -0.49
CA THR A 161 -16.73 5.75 -0.37
C THR A 161 -16.54 6.67 0.85
N GLY A 162 -15.73 6.25 1.83
CA GLY A 162 -15.37 7.09 2.99
C GLY A 162 -14.35 8.17 2.61
N GLY A 163 -14.12 9.15 3.50
CA GLY A 163 -13.21 10.28 3.24
C GLY A 163 -11.80 9.87 2.78
N LEU A 164 -11.10 9.06 3.60
CA LEU A 164 -9.79 8.51 3.25
C LEU A 164 -9.83 7.59 2.01
N GLY A 165 -10.93 6.87 1.81
CA GLY A 165 -11.15 6.03 0.64
C GLY A 165 -11.21 6.84 -0.66
N LYS A 166 -11.98 7.94 -0.68
CA LYS A 166 -12.07 8.86 -1.82
C LYS A 166 -10.74 9.55 -2.09
N ALA A 167 -10.03 9.98 -1.04
CA ALA A 167 -8.68 10.54 -1.18
C ALA A 167 -7.69 9.51 -1.77
N THR A 168 -7.79 8.25 -1.38
CA THR A 168 -6.98 7.16 -1.92
C THR A 168 -7.29 6.88 -3.39
N LEU A 169 -8.56 6.88 -3.80
CA LEU A 169 -8.95 6.74 -5.21
C LEU A 169 -8.31 7.85 -6.07
N ARG A 170 -8.36 9.10 -5.59
CA ARG A 170 -7.71 10.24 -6.26
C ARG A 170 -6.18 10.08 -6.34
N LEU A 171 -5.55 9.59 -5.28
CA LEU A 171 -4.12 9.31 -5.27
C LEU A 171 -3.76 8.26 -6.32
N LEU A 172 -4.46 7.13 -6.36
CA LEU A 172 -4.20 6.08 -7.35
C LEU A 172 -4.37 6.60 -8.79
N ALA A 173 -5.40 7.42 -9.04
CA ALA A 173 -5.57 8.10 -10.32
C ALA A 173 -4.41 9.06 -10.65
N ASN A 174 -3.85 9.78 -9.66
CA ASN A 174 -2.67 10.63 -9.85
C ASN A 174 -1.41 9.81 -10.15
N LEU A 175 -1.31 8.59 -9.60
CA LEU A 175 -0.22 7.64 -9.84
C LEU A 175 -0.36 6.90 -11.18
N GLY A 176 -1.38 7.21 -11.98
CA GLY A 176 -1.56 6.69 -13.33
C GLY A 176 -2.61 5.59 -13.48
N ALA A 177 -3.26 5.15 -12.39
CA ALA A 177 -4.29 4.12 -12.47
C ALA A 177 -5.44 4.54 -13.41
N LYS A 178 -5.80 3.65 -14.34
CA LYS A 178 -6.89 3.86 -15.31
C LYS A 178 -8.18 3.14 -14.94
N ARG A 179 -8.10 2.10 -14.11
CA ARG A 179 -9.26 1.33 -13.62
C ARG A 179 -9.18 1.16 -12.11
N LEU A 180 -10.17 1.70 -11.43
CA LEU A 180 -10.31 1.61 -9.98
C LEU A 180 -11.60 0.87 -9.65
N ILE A 181 -11.55 0.01 -8.64
CA ILE A 181 -12.70 -0.69 -8.12
C ILE A 181 -12.85 -0.30 -6.66
N THR A 182 -14.07 -0.13 -6.19
CA THR A 182 -14.34 0.04 -4.76
C THR A 182 -15.46 -0.87 -4.31
N ILE A 183 -15.28 -1.49 -3.15
CA ILE A 183 -16.32 -2.24 -2.46
C ILE A 183 -16.68 -1.47 -1.19
N SER A 184 -17.95 -1.09 -1.06
CA SER A 184 -18.46 -0.43 0.13
C SER A 184 -19.92 -0.76 0.39
N ARG A 185 -20.31 -0.86 1.66
CA ARG A 185 -21.71 -1.15 2.04
C ARG A 185 -22.67 -0.06 1.61
N SER A 186 -22.21 1.19 1.56
CA SER A 186 -23.02 2.34 1.16
C SER A 186 -23.20 2.46 -0.36
N GLY A 187 -22.41 1.75 -1.18
CA GLY A 187 -22.47 1.86 -2.64
C GLY A 187 -22.42 3.30 -3.17
N LEU A 188 -23.24 3.59 -4.20
CA LEU A 188 -23.35 4.88 -4.90
C LEU A 188 -24.32 5.87 -4.23
N ASP A 189 -24.72 5.62 -2.98
CA ASP A 189 -25.84 6.31 -2.36
C ASP A 189 -25.51 7.77 -1.97
N SER A 190 -24.23 8.17 -1.97
CA SER A 190 -23.78 9.52 -1.58
C SER A 190 -23.50 10.44 -2.77
N GLN A 191 -23.95 11.70 -2.68
CA GLN A 191 -23.68 12.74 -3.67
C GLN A 191 -22.16 12.98 -3.88
N THR A 192 -21.40 12.98 -2.78
CA THR A 192 -19.93 13.15 -2.85
C THR A 192 -19.23 12.06 -3.65
N MET A 193 -19.76 10.82 -3.66
CA MET A 193 -19.18 9.75 -4.47
C MET A 193 -19.50 9.95 -5.95
N LYS A 194 -20.68 10.47 -6.30
CA LYS A 194 -21.04 10.79 -7.70
C LYS A 194 -20.11 11.87 -8.27
N GLU A 195 -19.82 12.90 -7.48
CA GLU A 195 -18.84 13.94 -7.84
C GLU A 195 -17.44 13.36 -8.06
N VAL A 196 -16.99 12.42 -7.21
CA VAL A 196 -15.74 11.69 -7.43
C VAL A 196 -15.75 10.90 -8.73
N LEU A 197 -16.85 10.23 -9.08
CA LEU A 197 -16.94 9.48 -10.34
C LEU A 197 -16.85 10.40 -11.57
N GLU A 198 -17.55 11.54 -11.54
CA GLU A 198 -17.49 12.54 -12.60
C GLU A 198 -16.07 13.12 -12.74
N GLU A 199 -15.42 13.44 -11.62
CA GLU A 199 -14.04 13.89 -11.56
C GLU A 199 -13.09 12.85 -12.20
N MET A 200 -13.19 11.57 -11.79
CA MET A 200 -12.33 10.50 -12.32
C MET A 200 -12.57 10.26 -13.82
N LEU A 201 -13.83 10.27 -14.26
CA LEU A 201 -14.18 10.10 -15.66
C LEU A 201 -13.58 11.21 -16.53
N SER A 202 -13.62 12.46 -16.06
CA SER A 202 -13.01 13.61 -16.75
C SER A 202 -11.49 13.48 -16.95
N ARG A 203 -10.85 12.62 -16.13
CA ARG A 203 -9.42 12.31 -16.15
C ARG A 203 -9.11 11.01 -16.92
N GLY A 204 -10.11 10.38 -17.53
CA GLY A 204 -9.98 9.11 -18.23
C GLY A 204 -9.72 7.93 -17.29
N VAL A 205 -10.23 7.99 -16.05
CA VAL A 205 -10.15 6.91 -15.07
C VAL A 205 -11.54 6.31 -14.87
N GLU A 206 -11.66 5.03 -15.15
CA GLU A 206 -12.87 4.25 -14.91
C GLU A 206 -12.93 3.84 -13.44
N VAL A 207 -14.06 4.08 -12.77
CA VAL A 207 -14.27 3.66 -11.39
C VAL A 207 -15.54 2.83 -11.27
N THR A 208 -15.39 1.56 -10.88
CA THR A 208 -16.51 0.64 -10.65
C THR A 208 -16.81 0.53 -9.16
N VAL A 209 -18.08 0.73 -8.77
CA VAL A 209 -18.52 0.68 -7.37
C VAL A 209 -19.40 -0.54 -7.15
N HIS A 210 -18.94 -1.46 -6.30
CA HIS A 210 -19.70 -2.61 -5.83
C HIS A 210 -20.28 -2.34 -4.44
N LYS A 211 -21.59 -2.50 -4.30
CA LYS A 211 -22.24 -2.45 -3.00
C LYS A 211 -22.03 -3.78 -2.28
N GLY A 212 -21.32 -3.78 -1.15
CA GLY A 212 -21.03 -5.01 -0.42
C GLY A 212 -20.01 -4.86 0.70
N SER A 213 -19.54 -6.01 1.21
CA SER A 213 -18.61 -6.09 2.32
C SER A 213 -17.41 -6.94 1.94
N VAL A 214 -16.23 -6.59 2.44
CA VAL A 214 -15.01 -7.41 2.34
C VAL A 214 -15.13 -8.76 3.07
N LEU A 215 -16.12 -8.89 3.95
CA LEU A 215 -16.45 -10.16 4.61
C LEU A 215 -17.09 -11.16 3.64
N ASP A 216 -17.68 -10.67 2.55
CA ASP A 216 -18.22 -11.51 1.50
C ASP A 216 -17.10 -11.93 0.53
N LYS A 217 -16.58 -13.14 0.76
CA LYS A 217 -15.51 -13.70 -0.04
C LYS A 217 -15.95 -14.03 -1.47
N ASP A 218 -17.23 -14.34 -1.68
CA ASP A 218 -17.75 -14.65 -3.01
C ASP A 218 -17.94 -13.38 -3.84
N LEU A 219 -18.25 -12.24 -3.21
CA LEU A 219 -18.17 -10.93 -3.84
C LEU A 219 -16.73 -10.61 -4.29
N LEU A 220 -15.73 -10.84 -3.43
CA LEU A 220 -14.32 -10.61 -3.82
C LEU A 220 -13.91 -11.49 -5.01
N ARG A 221 -14.33 -12.76 -5.04
CA ARG A 221 -14.11 -13.65 -6.19
C ARG A 221 -14.81 -13.16 -7.45
N THR A 222 -16.06 -12.70 -7.32
CA THR A 222 -16.84 -12.15 -8.44
C THR A 222 -16.16 -10.90 -9.02
N VAL A 223 -15.66 -10.00 -8.17
CA VAL A 223 -14.91 -8.82 -8.60
C VAL A 223 -13.59 -9.21 -9.25
N SER A 224 -12.86 -10.18 -8.68
CA SER A 224 -11.64 -10.71 -9.31
C SER A 224 -11.91 -11.32 -10.69
N GLU A 225 -13.03 -12.01 -10.86
CA GLU A 225 -13.46 -12.61 -12.12
C GLU A 225 -13.81 -11.54 -13.17
N GLN A 226 -14.53 -10.49 -12.78
CA GLN A 226 -14.89 -9.37 -13.65
C GLN A 226 -13.66 -8.60 -14.14
N CYS A 227 -12.60 -8.58 -13.34
CA CYS A 227 -11.34 -7.93 -13.69
C CYS A 227 -10.36 -8.87 -14.41
N LYS A 228 -10.76 -10.03 -14.95
CA LYS A 228 -9.81 -10.98 -15.58
C LYS A 228 -8.96 -10.41 -16.71
N GLU A 229 -9.54 -9.57 -17.56
CA GLU A 229 -8.82 -8.92 -18.66
C GLU A 229 -7.84 -7.86 -18.15
N HIS A 230 -8.14 -7.30 -16.97
CA HIS A 230 -7.39 -6.22 -16.33
C HIS A 230 -7.21 -6.53 -14.84
N PRO A 231 -6.35 -7.52 -14.48
CA PRO A 231 -6.32 -8.13 -13.15
C PRO A 231 -6.15 -7.12 -12.02
N ILE A 232 -6.73 -7.42 -10.86
CA ILE A 232 -6.48 -6.62 -9.67
C ILE A 232 -5.06 -6.89 -9.18
N ARG A 233 -4.22 -5.86 -9.28
CA ARG A 233 -2.80 -5.94 -8.90
C ARG A 233 -2.49 -5.17 -7.62
N GLY A 234 -3.38 -4.31 -7.16
CA GLY A 234 -3.20 -3.61 -5.89
C GLY A 234 -4.49 -3.51 -5.10
N VAL A 235 -4.38 -3.67 -3.79
CA VAL A 235 -5.52 -3.55 -2.87
C VAL A 235 -5.18 -2.58 -1.74
N VAL A 236 -6.09 -1.63 -1.48
CA VAL A 236 -6.09 -0.81 -0.27
C VAL A 236 -7.29 -1.21 0.58
N GLN A 237 -7.03 -1.66 1.80
CA GLN A 237 -8.06 -2.10 2.74
C GLN A 237 -8.33 -1.02 3.79
N GLY A 238 -9.39 -0.23 3.56
CA GLY A 238 -9.88 0.82 4.45
C GLY A 238 -11.20 0.52 5.18
N ALA A 239 -11.70 -0.72 5.13
CA ALA A 239 -12.94 -1.09 5.81
C ALA A 239 -12.83 -0.88 7.33
N MET A 240 -13.78 -0.14 7.87
CA MET A 240 -13.85 0.18 9.29
C MET A 240 -15.28 0.17 9.80
N VAL A 241 -15.44 -0.34 11.02
CA VAL A 241 -16.64 -0.21 11.84
C VAL A 241 -16.18 0.09 13.27
N LEU A 242 -16.74 1.13 13.88
CA LEU A 242 -16.51 1.46 15.28
C LEU A 242 -17.69 0.98 16.12
N GLN A 243 -17.40 0.36 17.26
CA GLN A 243 -18.35 -0.16 18.24
C GLN A 243 -17.74 0.04 19.61
N ASP A 244 -17.64 1.30 20.02
CA ASP A 244 -16.92 1.67 21.24
C ASP A 244 -17.69 1.17 22.47
N SER A 245 -17.01 0.41 23.33
CA SER A 245 -17.52 -0.09 24.60
C SER A 245 -16.38 -0.44 25.55
N ARG A 246 -16.61 -0.37 26.86
CA ARG A 246 -15.68 -0.89 27.86
C ARG A 246 -15.52 -2.40 27.65
N ILE A 247 -14.34 -2.94 27.88
CA ILE A 247 -14.07 -4.38 27.69
C ILE A 247 -15.01 -5.25 28.54
N GLU A 248 -15.38 -4.78 29.74
CA GLU A 248 -16.33 -5.47 30.62
C GLU A 248 -17.78 -5.48 30.11
N ASP A 249 -18.14 -4.52 29.25
CA ASP A 249 -19.51 -4.31 28.75
C ASP A 249 -19.67 -4.69 27.27
N ILE A 250 -18.58 -5.01 26.57
CA ILE A 250 -18.61 -5.26 25.13
C ILE A 250 -19.32 -6.58 24.83
N LYS A 251 -20.39 -6.50 24.03
CA LYS A 251 -21.11 -7.69 23.58
C LYS A 251 -20.34 -8.38 22.46
N TYR A 252 -20.53 -9.70 22.33
CA TYR A 252 -19.90 -10.49 21.28
C TYR A 252 -20.18 -9.94 19.88
N ASP A 253 -21.41 -9.55 19.57
CA ASP A 253 -21.75 -9.01 18.24
C ASP A 253 -21.08 -7.66 17.97
N GLN A 254 -20.93 -6.81 19.01
CA GLN A 254 -20.19 -5.54 18.91
C GLN A 254 -18.70 -5.77 18.70
N TRP A 255 -18.15 -6.78 19.37
CA TRP A 255 -16.77 -7.23 19.17
C TRP A 255 -16.55 -7.68 17.71
N ARG A 256 -17.37 -8.62 17.24
CA ARG A 256 -17.32 -9.16 15.87
C ARG A 256 -17.48 -8.07 14.82
N ALA A 257 -18.45 -7.18 14.99
CA ALA A 257 -18.72 -6.10 14.04
C ALA A 257 -17.52 -5.16 13.83
N ALA A 258 -16.75 -4.85 14.89
CA ALA A 258 -15.56 -4.00 14.79
C ALA A 258 -14.31 -4.74 14.31
N ILE A 259 -14.12 -5.99 14.73
CA ILE A 259 -12.88 -6.74 14.45
C ILE A 259 -12.90 -7.40 13.06
N ASP A 260 -14.03 -7.93 12.62
CA ASP A 260 -14.13 -8.78 11.43
C ASP A 260 -13.68 -8.07 10.14
N PRO A 261 -14.05 -6.80 9.87
CA PRO A 261 -13.60 -6.11 8.66
C PRO A 261 -12.08 -6.05 8.53
N LYS A 262 -11.36 -5.95 9.66
CA LYS A 262 -9.89 -5.90 9.70
C LYS A 262 -9.25 -7.28 9.75
N VAL A 263 -9.88 -8.25 10.40
CA VAL A 263 -9.35 -9.61 10.54
C VAL A 263 -9.79 -10.48 9.37
N SER A 264 -11.04 -10.94 9.40
CA SER A 264 -11.60 -11.80 8.35
C SER A 264 -11.58 -11.14 6.98
N GLY A 265 -11.84 -9.83 6.90
CA GLY A 265 -11.77 -9.09 5.64
C GLY A 265 -10.36 -9.10 5.01
N THR A 266 -9.33 -8.84 5.82
CA THR A 266 -7.93 -8.89 5.34
C THR A 266 -7.53 -10.32 4.94
N TRP A 267 -7.99 -11.33 5.69
CA TRP A 267 -7.74 -12.73 5.35
C TRP A 267 -8.44 -13.15 4.05
N ASN A 268 -9.67 -12.69 3.81
CA ASN A 268 -10.37 -12.95 2.56
C ASN A 268 -9.62 -12.37 1.36
N ILE A 269 -9.09 -11.14 1.46
CA ILE A 269 -8.24 -10.53 0.43
C ILE A 269 -7.01 -11.40 0.16
N HIS A 270 -6.35 -11.88 1.22
CA HIS A 270 -5.19 -12.76 1.12
C HIS A 270 -5.49 -14.04 0.34
N GLU A 271 -6.61 -14.69 0.64
CA GLU A 271 -6.98 -15.95 0.03
C GLU A 271 -7.49 -15.80 -1.42
N VAL A 272 -8.09 -14.66 -1.75
CA VAL A 272 -8.63 -14.42 -3.10
C VAL A 272 -7.55 -13.95 -4.07
N PHE A 273 -6.69 -13.02 -3.66
CA PHE A 273 -5.69 -12.41 -4.55
C PHE A 273 -4.28 -13.01 -4.39
N GLY A 274 -4.00 -13.71 -3.29
CA GLY A 274 -2.77 -14.50 -3.12
C GLY A 274 -1.47 -13.69 -3.20
N ASP A 275 -0.57 -14.17 -4.05
CA ASP A 275 0.75 -13.60 -4.37
C ASP A 275 0.73 -12.75 -5.66
N THR A 276 -0.44 -12.57 -6.27
CA THR A 276 -0.60 -11.82 -7.52
C THR A 276 -0.64 -10.29 -7.33
N LEU A 277 -0.63 -9.82 -6.09
CA LEU A 277 -0.64 -8.39 -5.80
C LEU A 277 0.76 -7.79 -5.88
N ASP A 278 0.88 -6.65 -6.55
CA ASP A 278 2.03 -5.75 -6.49
C ASP A 278 2.08 -4.97 -5.19
N PHE A 279 0.91 -4.61 -4.63
CA PHE A 279 0.82 -4.02 -3.30
C PHE A 279 -0.45 -4.41 -2.53
N LEU A 280 -0.32 -4.47 -1.21
CA LEU A 280 -1.45 -4.55 -0.28
C LEU A 280 -1.22 -3.53 0.83
N VAL A 281 -2.05 -2.48 0.87
CA VAL A 281 -1.97 -1.45 1.92
C VAL A 281 -3.13 -1.63 2.89
N LEU A 282 -2.83 -1.75 4.17
CA LEU A 282 -3.81 -1.94 5.24
C LEU A 282 -3.89 -0.66 6.05
N PHE A 283 -5.08 -0.05 6.10
CA PHE A 283 -5.32 1.10 6.96
C PHE A 283 -5.59 0.60 8.37
N SER A 284 -4.53 0.51 9.16
CA SER A 284 -4.54 0.25 10.59
C SER A 284 -4.72 1.57 11.38
N SER A 285 -4.43 1.57 12.67
CA SER A 285 -4.59 2.73 13.53
C SER A 285 -3.52 2.75 14.60
N SER A 286 -3.04 3.96 14.89
CA SER A 286 -2.26 4.26 16.10
C SER A 286 -2.87 3.66 17.38
N GLY A 287 -4.20 3.57 17.45
CA GLY A 287 -4.91 2.92 18.55
C GLY A 287 -4.53 1.45 18.77
N GLY A 288 -4.07 0.71 17.76
CA GLY A 288 -3.53 -0.65 17.94
C GLY A 288 -2.23 -0.69 18.77
N ILE A 289 -1.53 0.43 18.86
CA ILE A 289 -0.20 0.54 19.49
C ILE A 289 -0.32 1.19 20.86
N ILE A 290 -0.99 2.33 20.91
CA ILE A 290 -1.17 3.10 22.15
C ILE A 290 -2.47 2.72 22.86
N GLY A 291 -3.34 1.91 22.27
CA GLY A 291 -4.66 1.69 22.84
C GLY A 291 -5.55 2.94 22.76
N SER A 292 -6.85 2.72 22.85
CA SER A 292 -7.82 3.81 22.95
C SER A 292 -8.95 3.40 23.88
N PHE A 293 -9.40 4.34 24.71
CA PHE A 293 -10.39 4.05 25.74
C PHE A 293 -11.71 3.64 25.09
N GLY A 294 -12.26 2.50 25.51
CA GLY A 294 -13.49 1.95 24.94
C GLY A 294 -13.34 1.33 23.55
N GLN A 295 -12.13 1.23 22.99
CA GLN A 295 -11.93 0.76 21.61
C GLN A 295 -11.15 -0.57 21.55
N GLY A 296 -11.24 -1.40 22.60
CA GLY A 296 -10.45 -2.65 22.69
C GLY A 296 -10.62 -3.60 21.50
N ASN A 297 -11.85 -3.72 20.98
CA ASN A 297 -12.17 -4.47 19.76
C ASN A 297 -11.51 -3.88 18.50
N TYR A 298 -11.56 -2.56 18.34
CA TYR A 298 -10.95 -1.85 17.22
C TYR A 298 -9.41 -1.95 17.28
N CYS A 299 -8.81 -1.70 18.45
CA CYS A 299 -7.37 -1.87 18.68
C CYS A 299 -6.90 -3.28 18.34
N ALA A 300 -7.66 -4.32 18.70
CA ALA A 300 -7.35 -5.71 18.38
C ALA A 300 -7.33 -5.95 16.85
N GLY A 301 -8.31 -5.44 16.12
CA GLY A 301 -8.36 -5.56 14.65
C GLY A 301 -7.18 -4.87 13.95
N ASN A 302 -6.77 -3.69 14.43
CA ASN A 302 -5.61 -2.95 13.92
C ASN A 302 -4.30 -3.73 14.18
N THR A 303 -4.11 -4.20 15.42
CA THR A 303 -2.95 -5.00 15.81
C THR A 303 -2.81 -6.27 14.96
N PHE A 304 -3.93 -6.89 14.58
CA PHE A 304 -3.92 -8.00 13.63
C PHE A 304 -3.38 -7.58 12.27
N GLN A 305 -3.83 -6.45 11.70
CA GLN A 305 -3.34 -5.98 10.40
C GLN A 305 -1.83 -5.70 10.43
N ASP A 306 -1.32 -5.17 11.55
CA ASP A 306 0.12 -5.00 11.74
C ASP A 306 0.84 -6.33 11.73
N ALA A 307 0.38 -7.30 12.53
CA ALA A 307 0.96 -8.64 12.57
C ALA A 307 0.88 -9.34 11.20
N PHE A 308 -0.23 -9.16 10.49
CA PHE A 308 -0.47 -9.74 9.17
C PHE A 308 0.46 -9.16 8.11
N ALA A 309 0.74 -7.85 8.14
CA ALA A 309 1.71 -7.24 7.23
C ALA A 309 3.12 -7.82 7.45
N ARG A 310 3.53 -8.01 8.72
CA ARG A 310 4.81 -8.68 9.05
C ARG A 310 4.84 -10.13 8.58
N TYR A 311 3.73 -10.85 8.73
CA TYR A 311 3.58 -12.23 8.27
C TYR A 311 3.79 -12.34 6.75
N ARG A 312 3.10 -11.51 5.95
CA ARG A 312 3.27 -11.50 4.49
C ARG A 312 4.67 -11.06 4.07
N ALA A 313 5.25 -10.06 4.73
CA ALA A 313 6.62 -9.64 4.46
C ALA A 313 7.63 -10.77 4.75
N GLY A 314 7.40 -11.58 5.81
CA GLY A 314 8.19 -12.78 6.09
C GLY A 314 8.11 -13.86 5.01
N MET A 315 7.09 -13.82 4.15
CA MET A 315 6.94 -14.67 2.96
C MET A 315 7.50 -14.01 1.69
N GLY A 316 8.06 -12.80 1.78
CA GLY A 316 8.45 -12.00 0.62
C GLY A 316 7.27 -11.44 -0.17
N LEU A 317 6.05 -11.49 0.38
CA LEU A 317 4.84 -11.02 -0.30
C LEU A 317 4.52 -9.55 0.06
N PRO A 318 3.97 -8.77 -0.88
CA PRO A 318 3.53 -7.41 -0.62
C PRO A 318 2.50 -7.28 0.50
N ALA A 319 2.82 -6.46 1.50
CA ALA A 319 1.90 -5.95 2.52
C ALA A 319 2.54 -4.83 3.33
N ARG A 320 1.82 -3.71 3.50
CA ARG A 320 2.19 -2.60 4.38
C ARG A 320 1.01 -2.23 5.26
N SER A 321 1.20 -2.25 6.58
CA SER A 321 0.23 -1.69 7.52
C SER A 321 0.59 -0.23 7.79
N ILE A 322 -0.40 0.66 7.74
CA ILE A 322 -0.25 2.07 8.10
C ILE A 322 -1.08 2.31 9.35
N ASP A 323 -0.43 2.58 10.48
CA ASP A 323 -1.07 2.93 11.73
C ASP A 323 -1.42 4.41 11.74
N ILE A 324 -2.65 4.68 11.34
CA ILE A 324 -3.14 6.03 11.11
C ILE A 324 -3.39 6.70 12.47
N GLY A 325 -2.72 7.83 12.69
CA GLY A 325 -3.02 8.80 13.74
C GLY A 325 -4.25 9.64 13.41
N PHE A 326 -4.36 10.81 14.02
CA PHE A 326 -5.45 11.72 13.70
C PHE A 326 -5.20 12.43 12.36
N VAL A 327 -6.08 12.24 11.37
CA VAL A 327 -6.00 12.95 10.08
C VAL A 327 -6.93 14.16 10.10
N GLU A 328 -6.41 15.34 9.75
CA GLU A 328 -7.19 16.58 9.63
C GLU A 328 -8.04 16.61 8.36
N GLY A 329 -9.28 17.10 8.47
CA GLY A 329 -10.08 17.55 7.34
C GLY A 329 -10.77 16.45 6.50
N GLU A 330 -10.51 15.16 6.73
CA GLU A 330 -11.16 14.05 6.03
C GLU A 330 -11.38 12.83 6.94
N GLY A 331 -12.45 12.07 6.69
CA GLY A 331 -12.76 10.83 7.42
C GLY A 331 -13.52 11.03 8.74
N TYR A 332 -13.48 10.02 9.61
CA TYR A 332 -14.31 9.94 10.83
C TYR A 332 -14.20 11.17 11.75
N THR A 333 -13.03 11.78 11.80
CA THR A 333 -12.71 12.93 12.65
C THR A 333 -13.22 14.26 12.10
N ALA A 334 -13.33 14.39 10.77
CA ALA A 334 -14.00 15.52 10.14
C ALA A 334 -15.52 15.44 10.34
N ASP A 335 -16.06 14.21 10.38
CA ASP A 335 -17.49 13.95 10.60
C ASP A 335 -17.88 13.95 12.10
N ASN A 336 -16.93 14.04 13.03
CA ASN A 336 -17.17 13.99 14.48
C ASN A 336 -16.34 15.03 15.25
N GLU A 337 -16.93 16.21 15.48
CA GLU A 337 -16.30 17.33 16.16
C GLU A 337 -15.89 17.02 17.61
N ALA A 338 -16.64 16.16 18.31
CA ALA A 338 -16.29 15.71 19.66
C ALA A 338 -15.03 14.83 19.67
N ALA A 339 -14.83 14.00 18.64
CA ALA A 339 -13.59 13.24 18.46
C ALA A 339 -12.41 14.17 18.12
N ALA A 340 -12.61 15.17 17.26
CA ALA A 340 -11.61 16.18 16.95
C ALA A 340 -11.18 16.99 18.19
N ASP A 341 -12.14 17.40 19.03
CA ASP A 341 -11.88 18.09 20.29
C ASP A 341 -11.16 17.21 21.32
N PHE A 342 -11.49 15.93 21.40
CA PHE A 342 -10.80 14.99 22.27
C PHE A 342 -9.32 14.85 21.92
N VAL A 343 -8.99 14.75 20.62
CA VAL A 343 -7.60 14.67 20.14
C VAL A 343 -6.83 15.95 20.47
N ARG A 344 -7.41 17.13 20.20
CA ARG A 344 -6.81 18.43 20.53
C ARG A 344 -6.46 18.53 22.03
N ARG A 345 -7.33 18.00 22.89
CA ARG A 345 -7.15 18.02 24.35
C ARG A 345 -6.11 17.00 24.86
N GLN A 346 -5.89 15.91 24.14
CA GLN A 346 -4.90 14.87 24.48
C GLN A 346 -3.47 15.22 24.05
N GLY A 347 -3.27 16.32 23.31
CA GLY A 347 -1.94 16.75 22.83
C GLY A 347 -1.35 15.82 21.77
N LEU A 348 -2.19 15.01 21.11
CA LEU A 348 -1.78 14.21 19.96
C LEU A 348 -1.60 15.11 18.75
N THR A 349 -0.46 14.98 18.05
CA THR A 349 -0.18 15.75 16.85
C THR A 349 -1.15 15.35 15.75
N SER A 350 -1.79 16.34 15.15
CA SER A 350 -2.63 16.14 13.98
C SER A 350 -1.76 15.93 12.74
N TYR A 351 -2.24 15.09 11.83
CA TYR A 351 -1.56 14.68 10.61
C TYR A 351 -2.36 15.19 9.41
N ARG A 352 -1.71 15.84 8.45
CA ARG A 352 -2.41 16.37 7.27
C ARG A 352 -2.76 15.25 6.31
N LEU A 353 -3.85 15.41 5.57
CA LEU A 353 -4.26 14.46 4.54
C LEU A 353 -3.14 14.19 3.53
N GLN A 354 -2.40 15.22 3.10
CA GLN A 354 -1.29 15.06 2.14
C GLN A 354 -0.16 14.19 2.71
N GLU A 355 0.15 14.32 4.00
CA GLU A 355 1.17 13.49 4.64
C GLU A 355 0.72 12.02 4.68
N PHE A 356 -0.57 11.79 4.95
CA PHE A 356 -1.17 10.46 4.84
C PHE A 356 -1.08 9.88 3.44
N LEU A 357 -1.44 10.65 2.41
CA LEU A 357 -1.35 10.19 1.02
C LEU A 357 0.09 9.88 0.60
N VAL A 358 1.08 10.65 1.07
CA VAL A 358 2.51 10.33 0.86
C VAL A 358 2.89 9.02 1.52
N THR A 359 2.38 8.70 2.72
CA THR A 359 2.62 7.39 3.34
C THR A 359 1.99 6.25 2.54
N VAL A 360 0.78 6.45 2.01
CA VAL A 360 0.12 5.46 1.13
C VAL A 360 0.95 5.26 -0.14
N GLU A 361 1.43 6.34 -0.75
CA GLU A 361 2.29 6.28 -1.93
C GLU A 361 3.61 5.54 -1.65
N GLU A 362 4.27 5.79 -0.52
CA GLU A 362 5.47 5.07 -0.12
C GLU A 362 5.20 3.59 0.12
N ALA A 363 4.05 3.26 0.72
CA ALA A 363 3.62 1.87 0.91
C ALA A 363 3.35 1.15 -0.41
N ILE A 364 2.90 1.86 -1.45
CA ILE A 364 2.72 1.34 -2.81
C ILE A 364 4.08 1.16 -3.50
N LYS A 365 4.98 2.14 -3.43
CA LYS A 365 6.29 2.12 -4.09
C LYS A 365 7.27 1.13 -3.48
N ARG A 366 7.16 0.88 -2.17
CA ARG A 366 7.97 -0.09 -1.42
C ARG A 366 7.04 -1.08 -0.70
N PRO A 367 6.41 -2.00 -1.45
CA PRO A 367 5.30 -2.79 -0.93
C PRO A 367 5.75 -4.01 -0.10
N VAL A 368 7.03 -4.35 -0.16
CA VAL A 368 7.68 -5.36 0.68
C VAL A 368 8.70 -4.65 1.57
N GLY A 369 8.58 -4.78 2.89
CA GLY A 369 9.60 -4.28 3.82
C GLY A 369 10.88 -5.10 3.69
N ALA A 370 12.06 -4.48 3.81
CA ALA A 370 13.32 -5.22 3.79
C ALA A 370 13.47 -6.12 5.03
N THR A 371 12.77 -5.77 6.11
CA THR A 371 12.57 -6.62 7.28
C THR A 371 11.09 -6.72 7.63
N PRO A 372 10.64 -7.77 8.36
CA PRO A 372 9.27 -7.85 8.83
C PRO A 372 8.84 -6.63 9.66
N VAL A 373 9.76 -6.01 10.41
CA VAL A 373 9.46 -4.81 11.22
C VAL A 373 9.12 -3.60 10.34
N GLU A 374 9.78 -3.46 9.19
CA GLU A 374 9.52 -2.36 8.26
C GLU A 374 8.14 -2.46 7.59
N ALA A 375 7.46 -3.60 7.62
CA ALA A 375 6.12 -3.76 7.06
C ALA A 375 5.04 -2.89 7.75
N GLN A 376 5.37 -2.24 8.86
CA GLN A 376 4.50 -1.34 9.61
C GLN A 376 5.00 0.11 9.53
N LEU A 377 4.12 1.04 9.19
CA LEU A 377 4.37 2.48 9.09
C LEU A 377 3.53 3.23 10.12
N LEU A 378 4.13 4.19 10.83
CA LEU A 378 3.48 4.97 11.89
C LEU A 378 3.22 6.40 11.43
N CYS A 379 1.97 6.86 11.53
CA CYS A 379 1.58 8.22 11.16
C CYS A 379 0.99 8.97 12.34
N GLY A 380 1.31 10.26 12.49
CA GLY A 380 0.71 11.13 13.50
C GLY A 380 1.10 10.82 14.96
N ILE A 381 2.06 9.92 15.19
CA ILE A 381 2.66 9.68 16.50
C ILE A 381 4.09 10.22 16.46
N SER A 382 4.37 11.27 17.24
CA SER A 382 5.75 11.69 17.48
C SER A 382 6.33 10.88 18.64
N ARG A 383 7.59 10.42 18.50
CA ARG A 383 8.35 9.96 19.67
C ARG A 383 8.53 11.18 20.57
N ALA A 384 7.90 11.19 21.74
CA ALA A 384 8.15 12.24 22.72
C ALA A 384 9.66 12.30 23.02
N ASP A 385 10.29 13.45 22.75
CA ASP A 385 11.71 13.67 23.01
C ASP A 385 12.04 13.38 24.50
N PRO A 386 13.20 12.77 24.80
CA PRO A 386 13.53 12.29 26.13
C PRO A 386 13.94 13.40 27.08
N ILE A 387 12.96 14.02 27.76
CA ILE A 387 13.23 14.94 28.89
C ILE A 387 12.68 14.41 30.22
N SER A 388 12.60 13.09 30.41
CA SER A 388 12.38 12.51 31.75
C SER A 388 12.88 11.06 31.84
N SER A 389 14.02 10.86 32.47
CA SER A 389 14.77 9.60 32.54
C SER A 389 14.54 8.81 33.83
N SER A 390 13.36 8.87 34.47
CA SER A 390 13.17 8.10 35.70
C SER A 390 12.87 6.63 35.41
N GLN A 391 13.70 5.77 36.01
CA GLN A 391 13.62 4.30 35.95
C GLN A 391 12.29 3.77 36.52
N GLU A 392 11.69 4.50 37.47
CA GLU A 392 10.39 4.18 38.07
C GLU A 392 9.22 4.34 37.08
N ALA A 393 9.27 5.31 36.16
CA ALA A 393 8.24 5.45 35.11
C ALA A 393 8.31 4.31 34.07
N ALA A 394 9.49 3.71 33.88
CA ALA A 394 9.67 2.55 33.00
C ALA A 394 9.16 1.25 33.63
N LEU A 395 9.23 1.12 34.96
CA LEU A 395 8.86 -0.08 35.72
C LEU A 395 7.35 -0.16 36.04
N GLN A 396 6.60 0.94 36.02
CA GLN A 396 5.15 0.95 36.26
C GLN A 396 4.30 0.54 35.04
N ARG A 397 4.88 -0.11 34.01
CA ARG A 397 4.21 -0.37 32.74
C ARG A 397 4.15 -1.88 32.42
N PRO A 398 2.99 -2.43 32.05
CA PRO A 398 2.82 -3.87 31.84
C PRO A 398 3.52 -4.45 30.60
N ASP A 399 3.94 -3.61 29.63
CA ASP A 399 4.79 -4.04 28.51
C ASP A 399 5.91 -3.01 28.24
N PRO A 400 7.20 -3.39 28.40
CA PRO A 400 8.35 -2.52 28.14
C PRO A 400 8.42 -1.96 26.71
N LYS A 401 7.83 -2.63 25.72
CA LYS A 401 7.88 -2.24 24.29
C LYS A 401 7.28 -0.86 24.00
N PHE A 402 6.30 -0.42 24.78
CA PHE A 402 5.57 0.84 24.53
C PHE A 402 5.97 1.99 25.47
N SER A 403 6.98 1.77 26.32
CA SER A 403 7.43 2.73 27.35
C SER A 403 7.82 4.11 26.83
N HIS A 404 8.17 4.23 25.55
CA HIS A 404 8.61 5.46 24.89
C HIS A 404 7.46 6.32 24.32
N ILE A 405 6.24 5.78 24.27
CA ILE A 405 5.08 6.45 23.62
C ILE A 405 4.22 7.21 24.64
N TRP A 406 4.24 6.79 25.90
CA TRP A 406 3.42 7.34 26.98
C TRP A 406 4.17 8.39 27.78
N ARG A 407 4.13 9.66 27.37
CA ARG A 407 4.80 10.74 28.13
C ARG A 407 3.97 11.95 28.54
N ASN A 408 2.67 11.99 28.27
CA ASN A 408 1.83 13.08 28.79
C ASN A 408 0.60 12.54 29.53
N MET A 409 0.81 12.11 30.77
CA MET A 409 -0.23 12.18 31.80
C MET A 409 0.43 12.53 33.14
N GLY A 410 0.32 13.80 33.51
CA GLY A 410 0.41 14.33 34.88
C GLY A 410 1.68 14.01 35.69
N ALA A 411 2.48 15.03 35.96
CA ALA A 411 3.51 14.98 37.00
C ALA A 411 2.88 14.52 38.33
N GLY A 412 3.42 13.46 38.91
CA GLY A 412 3.01 12.94 40.21
C GLY A 412 3.41 13.90 41.33
N CYS A 413 2.47 14.25 42.20
CA CYS A 413 2.77 14.83 43.51
C CYS A 413 2.93 13.70 44.51
N THR A 414 4.02 13.73 45.27
CA THR A 414 4.37 12.72 46.29
C THR A 414 4.00 13.17 47.71
N ILE A 415 3.34 14.32 47.89
CA ILE A 415 3.01 14.88 49.22
C ILE A 415 1.54 15.36 49.27
N ALA A 416 0.77 14.88 50.26
CA ALA A 416 -0.67 15.15 50.42
C ALA A 416 -1.03 16.65 50.53
N ALA A 417 -0.11 17.47 51.03
CA ALA A 417 -0.29 18.93 51.11
C ALA A 417 -0.28 19.61 49.73
N GLU A 418 0.54 19.12 48.80
CA GLU A 418 0.62 19.64 47.41
C GLU A 418 -0.58 19.18 46.59
N ALA A 419 -1.04 17.94 46.81
CA ALA A 419 -2.27 17.43 46.20
C ALA A 419 -3.50 18.25 46.61
N SER A 420 -3.60 18.64 47.89
CA SER A 420 -4.70 19.48 48.37
C SER A 420 -4.70 20.86 47.70
N ALA A 421 -3.53 21.49 47.57
CA ALA A 421 -3.40 22.79 46.89
C ALA A 421 -3.75 22.72 45.40
N MET A 422 -3.35 21.66 44.71
CA MET A 422 -3.67 21.46 43.28
C MET A 422 -5.15 21.17 43.06
N ILE A 423 -5.75 20.30 43.88
CA ILE A 423 -7.18 19.99 43.81
C ILE A 423 -7.99 21.26 44.10
N LEU A 424 -7.59 22.02 45.13
CA LEU A 424 -8.21 23.29 45.45
C LEU A 424 -8.14 24.26 44.27
N GLN A 425 -6.98 24.40 43.62
CA GLN A 425 -6.81 25.29 42.47
C GLN A 425 -7.63 24.85 41.24
N ALA A 426 -7.74 23.54 41.00
CA ALA A 426 -8.58 22.98 39.94
C ALA A 426 -10.07 23.23 40.19
N ILE A 427 -10.52 23.02 41.44
CA ILE A 427 -11.89 23.31 41.87
C ILE A 427 -12.19 24.81 41.75
N LYS A 428 -11.28 25.69 42.20
CA LYS A 428 -11.43 27.16 42.06
C LYS A 428 -11.58 27.57 40.61
N THR A 429 -10.74 27.03 39.72
CA THR A 429 -10.75 27.38 38.30
C THR A 429 -12.02 26.88 37.61
N LYS A 430 -12.52 25.70 37.97
CA LYS A 430 -13.79 25.17 37.44
C LYS A 430 -14.98 25.99 37.94
N LEU A 431 -15.02 26.34 39.23
CA LEU A 431 -16.06 27.19 39.82
C LEU A 431 -16.10 28.59 39.20
N ALA A 432 -14.94 29.22 39.05
CA ALA A 432 -14.79 30.52 38.43
C ALA A 432 -15.39 30.55 37.01
N ARG A 433 -15.10 29.51 36.21
CA ARG A 433 -15.67 29.38 34.86
C ARG A 433 -17.18 29.17 34.87
N LEU A 434 -17.70 28.33 35.77
CA LEU A 434 -19.14 28.05 35.85
C LEU A 434 -19.95 29.26 36.31
N LEU A 435 -19.37 30.08 37.18
CA LEU A 435 -19.98 31.29 37.71
C LEU A 435 -19.67 32.54 36.87
N ALA A 436 -18.87 32.39 35.80
CA ALA A 436 -18.38 33.47 34.96
C ALA A 436 -17.70 34.62 35.74
N VAL A 437 -16.93 34.27 36.77
CA VAL A 437 -16.15 35.21 37.58
C VAL A 437 -14.65 34.89 37.51
N PRO A 438 -13.76 35.86 37.76
CA PRO A 438 -12.33 35.61 37.94
C PRO A 438 -12.03 34.58 39.04
N ALA A 439 -11.00 33.75 38.84
CA ALA A 439 -10.65 32.68 39.81
C ALA A 439 -10.12 33.21 41.15
N GLU A 440 -9.66 34.45 41.17
CA GLU A 440 -9.27 35.21 42.36
C GLU A 440 -10.47 35.58 43.26
N ASP A 441 -11.66 35.73 42.68
CA ASP A 441 -12.89 36.09 43.40
C ASP A 441 -13.53 34.88 44.12
N ILE A 442 -13.05 33.66 43.83
CA ILE A 442 -13.47 32.45 44.54
C ILE A 442 -12.74 32.37 45.88
N LEU A 443 -13.43 32.71 46.97
CA LEU A 443 -12.93 32.62 48.33
C LEU A 443 -13.09 31.20 48.89
N VAL A 444 -11.97 30.58 49.28
CA VAL A 444 -11.89 29.17 49.71
C VAL A 444 -12.30 28.94 51.16
N ASP A 445 -12.36 30.00 51.94
CA ASP A 445 -12.83 30.05 53.33
C ASP A 445 -14.36 30.24 53.43
N ARG A 446 -15.06 30.36 52.29
CA ARG A 446 -16.51 30.52 52.23
C ARG A 446 -17.20 29.31 51.62
N SER A 447 -18.44 29.07 52.06
CA SER A 447 -19.30 28.05 51.46
C SER A 447 -19.53 28.33 49.98
N VAL A 448 -19.50 27.30 49.14
CA VAL A 448 -19.66 27.44 47.69
C VAL A 448 -21.02 28.03 47.29
N ALA A 449 -22.05 27.85 48.13
CA ALA A 449 -23.36 28.46 47.96
C ALA A 449 -23.34 30.00 48.09
N SER A 450 -22.36 30.56 48.81
CA SER A 450 -22.23 32.02 48.98
C SER A 450 -21.67 32.74 47.76
N HIS A 451 -21.21 32.00 46.74
CA HIS A 451 -20.69 32.52 45.47
C HIS A 451 -21.73 32.57 44.34
N GLY A 452 -23.03 32.48 44.67
CA GLY A 452 -24.12 32.58 43.68
C GLY A 452 -24.40 31.29 42.92
N MET A 453 -24.06 30.13 43.50
CA MET A 453 -24.34 28.83 42.90
C MET A 453 -25.84 28.54 42.82
N ASP A 454 -26.36 28.34 41.61
CA ASP A 454 -27.71 27.82 41.39
C ASP A 454 -27.72 26.27 41.31
N SER A 455 -28.92 25.69 41.26
CA SER A 455 -29.11 24.24 41.21
C SER A 455 -28.47 23.58 39.97
N LEU A 456 -28.32 24.30 38.85
CA LEU A 456 -27.75 23.77 37.62
C LEU A 456 -26.21 23.70 37.73
N VAL A 457 -25.59 24.78 38.19
CA VAL A 457 -24.15 24.85 38.48
C VAL A 457 -23.75 23.84 39.56
N ALA A 458 -24.60 23.64 40.57
CA ALA A 458 -24.38 22.64 41.62
C ALA A 458 -24.37 21.20 41.10
N VAL A 459 -25.23 20.89 40.12
CA VAL A 459 -25.29 19.57 39.49
C VAL A 459 -24.11 19.37 38.56
N GLU A 460 -23.72 20.38 37.78
CA GLU A 460 -22.58 20.29 36.87
C GLU A 460 -21.25 20.16 37.63
N LEU A 461 -21.07 20.93 38.71
CA LEU A 461 -19.89 20.82 39.57
C LEU A 461 -19.80 19.44 40.22
N ARG A 462 -20.93 18.89 40.70
CA ARG A 462 -20.99 17.55 41.28
C ARG A 462 -20.65 16.46 40.26
N ASN A 463 -21.22 16.52 39.06
CA ASN A 463 -20.94 15.55 38.00
C ASN A 463 -19.47 15.60 37.58
N TRP A 464 -18.90 16.81 37.50
CA TRP A 464 -17.48 16.99 37.21
C TRP A 464 -16.58 16.45 38.34
N ILE A 465 -16.88 16.76 39.61
CA ILE A 465 -16.14 16.25 40.77
C ILE A 465 -16.25 14.71 40.83
N SER A 466 -17.43 14.13 40.63
CA SER A 466 -17.62 12.68 40.60
C SER A 466 -16.81 12.04 39.48
N ALA A 467 -16.86 12.57 38.26
CA ALA A 467 -16.05 12.05 37.15
C ALA A 467 -14.54 12.19 37.40
N PHE A 468 -14.13 13.30 38.02
CA PHE A 468 -12.72 13.56 38.35
C PHE A 468 -12.22 12.67 39.50
N LEU A 469 -13.04 12.45 40.55
CA LEU A 469 -12.69 11.61 41.70
C LEU A 469 -12.86 10.12 41.43
N GLU A 470 -13.81 9.69 40.59
CA GLU A 470 -13.92 8.29 40.12
C GLU A 470 -12.69 7.89 39.30
N ALA A 471 -12.16 8.82 38.49
CA ALA A 471 -10.90 8.62 37.77
C ALA A 471 -9.69 8.47 38.72
N ILE A 472 -9.78 9.00 39.95
CA ILE A 472 -8.71 8.94 40.96
C ILE A 472 -8.89 7.75 41.92
N THR A 473 -10.12 7.44 42.36
CA THR A 473 -10.41 6.42 43.38
C THR A 473 -10.40 4.99 42.84
N HIS A 474 -10.61 4.78 41.53
CA HIS A 474 -10.37 3.47 40.91
C HIS A 474 -8.88 3.05 40.88
N ARG A 475 -7.93 3.94 41.24
CA ARG A 475 -6.52 3.58 41.47
C ARG A 475 -6.22 2.99 42.87
N GLN A 476 -7.16 3.00 43.82
CA GLN A 476 -6.91 2.55 45.20
C GLN A 476 -7.68 1.30 45.65
N LYS A 477 -8.39 0.60 44.77
CA LYS A 477 -9.03 -0.68 45.10
C LYS A 477 -8.18 -1.88 44.64
N GLU A 478 -7.00 -2.04 45.23
CA GLU A 478 -6.47 -3.37 45.52
C GLU A 478 -6.48 -3.53 47.06
N PRO A 479 -6.92 -4.69 47.59
CA PRO A 479 -7.04 -4.88 49.02
C PRO A 479 -5.66 -4.92 49.66
N PHE A 480 -5.44 -4.02 50.62
CA PHE A 480 -4.39 -4.15 51.61
C PHE A 480 -4.54 -5.51 52.29
N ASN A 481 -3.59 -6.42 52.09
CA ASN A 481 -3.53 -7.70 52.76
C ASN A 481 -2.66 -7.54 54.03
N PRO A 482 -3.22 -7.55 55.25
CA PRO A 482 -2.42 -7.54 56.46
C PRO A 482 -2.35 -8.96 57.02
N THR A 483 -1.41 -9.75 56.51
CA THR A 483 -0.65 -10.78 57.25
C THR A 483 0.49 -11.28 56.40
#